data_AF-A0A529TN18-F1
#
_entry.id   AF-A0A529TN18-F1
#
_cell.length_a   1.000
_cell.length_b   1.000
_cell.length_c   1.000
_cell.angle_alpha   90.00
_cell.angle_beta   90.00
_cell.angle_gamma   90.00
#
_symmetry.space_group_name_H-M   'P 1'
#
loop_
_entity.id
_entity.type
_entity.pdbx_description
1 polymer ?
#
loop_
_entity_poly.entity_id
_entity_poly.type
_entity_poly.pdbx_seq_one_letter_code
_entity_poly.pdbx_strand_id
1 'polypeptide(L)'
;MANSPSLPSPVIRDVIAARVSRRDILKSGLASGALIAGGSFVGSLFAGETHAAAAQSTLGFPELKRVYDKTHAAAEGYETTLVARWGDPLVAGLAEFDGNKVAAQEQEKRFGYNCDYIAFMPLPKGSVNSDHGLLCVN
;
A
#
# COMPACT_ATOMS: atom_id res chain seq x y z
N MET A 1 -31.90 -4.42 7.14
CA MET A 1 -30.44 -4.28 7.34
C MET A 1 -30.21 -3.70 8.72
N ALA A 2 -29.47 -4.41 9.55
CA ALA A 2 -29.43 -4.24 11.00
C ALA A 2 -28.62 -3.01 11.44
N ASN A 3 -29.07 -2.40 12.53
CA ASN A 3 -28.40 -1.33 13.26
C ASN A 3 -27.00 -1.77 13.71
N SER A 4 -25.95 -1.15 13.16
CA SER A 4 -24.62 -1.16 13.79
C SER A 4 -24.66 -0.24 15.02
N PRO A 5 -24.12 -0.65 16.17
CA PRO A 5 -24.09 0.19 17.37
C PRO A 5 -23.13 1.36 17.11
N SER A 6 -23.67 2.57 17.01
CA SER A 6 -22.89 3.80 16.94
C SER A 6 -22.21 4.03 18.29
N LEU A 7 -20.99 3.52 18.45
CA LEU A 7 -20.13 3.97 19.52
C LEU A 7 -19.91 5.49 19.33
N PRO A 8 -20.01 6.31 20.40
CA PRO A 8 -19.86 7.77 20.33
C PRO A 8 -18.38 8.16 20.17
N SER A 9 -17.68 7.51 19.25
CA SER A 9 -16.31 7.85 18.93
C SER A 9 -16.32 9.05 17.98
N PRO A 10 -15.59 10.13 18.30
CA PRO A 10 -15.50 11.27 17.41
C PRO A 10 -14.95 10.82 16.06
N VAL A 11 -15.52 11.34 14.97
CA VAL A 11 -15.02 11.08 13.62
C VAL A 11 -13.55 11.52 13.53
N ILE A 12 -12.73 10.73 12.83
CA ILE A 12 -11.28 10.94 12.75
C ILE A 12 -10.90 12.37 12.33
N ARG A 13 -11.72 13.00 11.48
CA ARG A 13 -11.57 14.40 11.06
C ARG A 13 -11.55 15.36 12.26
N ASP A 14 -12.43 15.16 13.22
CA ASP A 14 -12.59 16.05 14.37
C ASP A 14 -11.44 15.85 15.37
N VAL A 15 -10.92 14.62 15.49
CA VAL A 15 -9.71 14.32 16.26
C VAL A 15 -8.49 14.99 15.63
N ILE A 16 -8.35 14.94 14.30
CA ILE A 16 -7.27 15.62 13.56
C ILE A 16 -7.38 17.14 13.73
N ALA A 17 -8.57 17.72 13.52
CA ALA A 17 -8.80 19.15 13.66
C ALA A 17 -8.47 19.66 15.08
N ALA A 18 -8.89 18.93 16.12
CA ALA A 18 -8.58 19.26 17.51
C ALA A 18 -7.06 19.19 17.80
N ARG A 19 -6.33 18.25 17.20
CA ARG A 19 -4.87 18.13 17.34
C ARG A 19 -4.13 19.25 16.61
N VAL A 20 -4.58 19.65 15.43
CA VAL A 20 -4.00 20.75 14.65
C VAL A 20 -4.23 22.09 15.38
N SER A 21 -5.46 22.36 15.84
CA SER A 21 -5.78 23.58 16.59
C SER A 21 -4.92 23.77 17.85
N ARG A 22 -4.70 22.71 18.64
CA ARG A 22 -3.80 22.77 19.81
C ARG A 22 -2.35 23.06 19.43
N ARG A 23 -1.88 22.49 18.31
CA ARG A 23 -0.53 22.73 17.79
C ARG A 23 -0.38 24.17 17.29
N ASP A 24 -1.41 24.72 16.66
CA ASP A 24 -1.40 26.10 16.18
C ASP A 24 -1.42 27.10 17.34
N ILE A 25 -2.18 26.82 18.40
CA ILE A 25 -2.16 27.63 19.65
C ILE A 25 -0.79 27.57 20.33
N LEU A 26 -0.16 26.40 20.40
CA LEU A 26 1.20 26.26 20.97
C LEU A 26 2.25 26.97 20.09
N LYS A 27 2.13 26.87 18.76
CA LYS A 27 3.00 27.60 17.82
C LYS A 27 2.80 29.11 17.90
N SER A 28 1.56 29.58 18.01
CA SER A 28 1.26 31.01 18.16
C SER A 28 1.67 31.55 19.54
N GLY A 29 1.64 30.72 20.58
CA GLY A 29 2.18 31.04 21.90
C GLY A 29 3.71 31.19 21.93
N LEU A 30 4.42 30.45 21.07
CA LEU A 30 5.87 30.60 20.86
C LEU A 30 6.23 31.85 20.02
N ALA A 31 5.31 32.35 19.18
CA ALA A 31 5.54 33.55 18.38
C ALA A 31 5.61 34.84 19.23
N SER A 32 5.00 34.86 20.42
CA SER A 32 5.05 36.00 21.34
C SER A 32 6.23 35.99 22.31
N GLY A 33 7.15 35.01 22.22
CA GLY A 33 8.21 34.80 23.22
C GLY A 33 9.63 34.53 22.70
N ALA A 34 9.88 34.51 21.38
CA ALA A 34 11.16 34.04 20.83
C ALA A 34 11.93 35.12 20.03
N LEU A 35 12.10 36.32 20.60
CA LEU A 35 13.06 37.32 20.09
C LEU A 35 14.38 37.37 20.86
N ILE A 36 14.74 36.34 21.62
CA ILE A 36 16.03 36.33 22.35
C ILE A 36 16.81 35.05 22.03
N ALA A 37 17.77 35.24 21.12
CA ALA A 37 19.10 34.63 21.04
C ALA A 37 19.26 33.12 21.26
N GLY A 38 19.77 32.42 20.24
CA GLY A 38 20.50 31.17 20.43
C GLY A 38 20.22 30.15 19.34
N GLY A 39 21.04 30.14 18.30
CA GLY A 39 21.05 29.06 17.32
C GLY A 39 21.40 27.73 18.00
N SER A 40 20.50 26.76 17.88
CA SER A 40 20.70 25.29 17.91
C SER A 40 19.48 24.64 18.54
N PHE A 41 18.54 24.19 17.70
CA PHE A 41 17.69 22.99 17.83
C PHE A 41 16.48 23.10 16.88
N VAL A 42 15.88 24.29 16.74
CA VAL A 42 14.65 24.47 15.94
C VAL A 42 14.90 24.43 14.42
N GLY A 43 16.08 24.87 13.95
CA GLY A 43 16.44 24.81 12.52
C GLY A 43 16.61 23.39 11.96
N SER A 44 16.77 22.38 12.82
CA SER A 44 16.95 20.97 12.41
C SER A 44 15.63 20.24 12.14
N LEU A 45 14.52 20.68 12.75
CA LEU A 45 13.20 20.05 12.54
C LEU A 45 12.55 20.40 11.19
N PHE A 46 13.05 21.43 10.50
CA PHE A 46 12.52 21.89 9.20
C PHE A 46 13.49 21.68 8.03
N ALA A 47 14.67 21.10 8.28
CA ALA A 47 15.66 20.76 7.24
C ALA A 47 15.43 19.36 6.62
N GLY A 48 14.18 18.92 6.57
CA GLY A 48 13.80 17.55 6.22
C GLY A 48 13.07 17.42 4.88
N GLU A 49 13.31 18.27 3.88
CA GLU A 49 12.64 18.14 2.57
C GLU A 49 13.53 18.45 1.35
N THR A 50 14.87 18.39 1.46
CA THR A 50 15.76 18.68 0.30
C THR A 50 16.71 17.55 -0.07
N HIS A 51 16.51 16.33 0.44
CA HIS A 51 17.32 15.17 0.01
C HIS A 51 16.70 14.35 -1.13
N ALA A 52 15.43 14.58 -1.50
CA ALA A 52 14.76 13.85 -2.59
C ALA A 52 14.88 14.53 -3.97
N ALA A 53 15.28 15.80 -4.04
CA ALA A 53 15.26 16.57 -5.29
C ALA A 53 16.47 16.32 -6.21
N ALA A 54 17.48 15.55 -5.77
CA ALA A 54 18.75 15.43 -6.48
C ALA A 54 19.07 14.04 -7.04
N ALA A 55 18.28 13.01 -6.73
CA ALA A 55 18.42 11.73 -7.40
C ALA A 55 17.61 11.78 -8.70
N GLN A 56 18.28 11.83 -9.85
CA GLN A 56 17.61 11.57 -11.13
C GLN A 56 16.97 10.19 -11.04
N SER A 57 15.66 10.14 -11.27
CA SER A 57 14.92 8.89 -11.34
C SER A 57 15.52 8.00 -12.42
N THR A 58 15.73 6.72 -12.11
CA THR A 58 16.10 5.70 -13.11
C THR A 58 14.89 5.20 -13.89
N LEU A 59 13.67 5.63 -13.53
CA LEU A 59 12.44 5.24 -14.22
C LEU A 59 12.36 5.95 -15.58
N GLY A 60 12.21 5.16 -16.64
CA GLY A 60 12.15 5.65 -18.03
C GLY A 60 10.75 6.04 -18.51
N PHE A 61 9.74 6.06 -17.64
CA PHE A 61 8.36 6.38 -17.98
C PHE A 61 7.85 7.60 -17.19
N PRO A 62 6.94 8.41 -17.77
CA PRO A 62 6.35 9.54 -17.08
C PRO A 62 5.47 9.07 -15.90
N GLU A 63 5.44 9.84 -14.81
CA GLU A 63 4.58 9.54 -13.66
C GLU A 63 3.11 9.42 -14.09
N LEU A 64 2.45 8.36 -13.61
CA LEU A 64 1.04 8.13 -13.88
C LEU A 64 0.16 9.12 -13.11
N LYS A 65 -0.98 9.49 -13.70
CA LYS A 65 -2.02 10.23 -12.99
C LYS A 65 -2.63 9.36 -11.89
N ARG A 66 -2.62 9.86 -10.65
CA ARG A 66 -3.30 9.21 -9.51
C ARG A 66 -4.82 9.29 -9.68
N VAL A 67 -5.48 8.14 -9.82
CA VAL A 67 -6.93 8.02 -9.99
C VAL A 67 -7.48 6.87 -9.16
N TYR A 68 -8.74 6.96 -8.76
CA TYR A 68 -9.50 5.84 -8.21
C TYR A 68 -10.26 5.18 -9.36
N ASP A 69 -9.90 3.96 -9.70
CA ASP A 69 -10.53 3.20 -10.78
C ASP A 69 -10.71 1.73 -10.38
N LYS A 70 -11.51 1.00 -11.16
CA LYS A 70 -11.75 -0.44 -11.00
C LYS A 70 -10.63 -1.30 -11.61
N THR A 71 -9.77 -0.70 -12.43
CA THR A 71 -8.70 -1.38 -13.16
C THR A 71 -7.33 -0.83 -12.78
N HIS A 72 -6.30 -1.62 -13.05
CA HIS A 72 -4.91 -1.20 -12.88
C HIS A 72 -4.51 -0.21 -13.97
N ALA A 73 -3.77 0.83 -13.59
CA ALA A 73 -3.14 1.73 -14.53
C ALA A 73 -1.68 1.30 -14.74
N ALA A 74 -1.25 1.26 -16.00
CA ALA A 74 0.13 1.02 -16.40
C ALA A 74 0.67 2.24 -17.15
N ALA A 75 2.00 2.39 -17.17
CA ALA A 75 2.65 3.40 -18.00
C ALA A 75 2.48 3.08 -19.49
N GLU A 76 2.68 4.09 -20.35
CA GLU A 76 2.70 3.88 -21.79
C GLU A 76 3.77 2.85 -22.18
N GLY A 77 3.41 1.88 -23.03
CA GLY A 77 4.28 0.77 -23.43
C GLY A 77 4.35 -0.40 -22.44
N TYR A 78 3.64 -0.33 -21.30
CA TYR A 78 3.52 -1.40 -20.32
C TYR A 78 2.11 -1.96 -20.25
N GLU A 79 1.99 -3.23 -19.85
CA GLU A 79 0.71 -3.90 -19.60
C GLU A 79 0.71 -4.64 -18.26
N THR A 80 -0.49 -4.92 -17.76
CA THR A 80 -0.70 -5.76 -16.58
C THR A 80 -1.47 -7.00 -16.97
N THR A 81 -0.97 -8.17 -16.58
CA THR A 81 -1.58 -9.46 -16.89
C THR A 81 -1.91 -10.21 -15.61
N LEU A 82 -3.10 -10.83 -15.56
CA LEU A 82 -3.50 -11.67 -14.44
C LEU A 82 -2.75 -13.02 -14.52
N VAL A 83 -1.92 -13.29 -13.51
CA VAL A 83 -1.16 -14.56 -13.40
C VAL A 83 -1.96 -15.64 -12.67
N ALA A 84 -2.59 -15.27 -11.56
CA ALA A 84 -3.47 -16.14 -10.77
C ALA A 84 -4.49 -15.29 -10.01
N ARG A 85 -5.68 -15.83 -9.78
CA ARG A 85 -6.75 -15.24 -8.96
C ARG A 85 -7.30 -16.26 -7.97
N TRP A 86 -7.95 -15.74 -6.92
CA TRP A 86 -8.67 -16.57 -5.96
C TRP A 86 -9.61 -17.55 -6.67
N GLY A 87 -9.48 -18.83 -6.29
CA GLY A 87 -10.32 -19.90 -6.82
C GLY A 87 -9.79 -20.57 -8.08
N ASP A 88 -8.71 -20.05 -8.70
CA ASP A 88 -8.08 -20.73 -9.82
C ASP A 88 -7.62 -22.15 -9.40
N PRO A 89 -7.80 -23.16 -10.26
CA PRO A 89 -7.49 -24.54 -9.92
C PRO A 89 -5.98 -24.78 -9.85
N LEU A 90 -5.51 -25.39 -8.75
CA LEU A 90 -4.11 -25.82 -8.62
C LEU A 90 -3.90 -27.27 -9.12
N VAL A 91 -4.99 -27.99 -9.38
CA VAL A 91 -5.00 -29.36 -9.91
C VAL A 91 -6.03 -29.49 -11.03
N ALA A 92 -5.81 -30.43 -11.95
CA ALA A 92 -6.75 -30.67 -13.05
C ALA A 92 -8.09 -31.25 -12.58
N GLY A 93 -9.15 -31.02 -13.36
CA GLY A 93 -10.46 -31.66 -13.18
C GLY A 93 -11.40 -31.02 -12.15
N LEU A 94 -11.04 -29.84 -11.63
CA LEU A 94 -11.94 -29.03 -10.80
C LEU A 94 -13.02 -28.35 -11.65
N ALA A 95 -14.22 -28.18 -11.08
CA ALA A 95 -15.30 -27.41 -11.70
C ALA A 95 -14.95 -25.91 -11.76
N GLU A 96 -15.81 -25.10 -12.41
CA GLU A 96 -15.68 -23.64 -12.31
C GLU A 96 -15.89 -23.17 -10.86
N PHE A 97 -15.17 -22.12 -10.47
CA PHE A 97 -15.21 -21.59 -9.11
C PHE A 97 -16.43 -20.69 -8.89
N ASP A 98 -17.26 -21.00 -7.89
CA ASP A 98 -18.34 -20.13 -7.39
C ASP A 98 -17.94 -19.55 -6.02
N GLY A 99 -17.50 -18.29 -6.02
CA GLY A 99 -17.11 -17.57 -4.80
C GLY A 99 -18.22 -17.37 -3.77
N ASN A 100 -19.49 -17.65 -4.12
CA ASN A 100 -20.61 -17.60 -3.17
C ASN A 100 -20.84 -18.95 -2.46
N LYS A 101 -20.20 -20.03 -2.90
CA LYS A 101 -20.40 -21.40 -2.40
C LYS A 101 -19.08 -22.15 -2.27
N VAL A 102 -18.25 -21.69 -1.34
CA VAL A 102 -16.91 -22.25 -1.14
C VAL A 102 -16.96 -23.41 -0.16
N ALA A 103 -16.71 -24.63 -0.66
CA ALA A 103 -16.47 -25.80 0.18
C ALA A 103 -14.99 -25.90 0.58
N ALA A 104 -14.70 -26.23 1.84
CA ALA A 104 -13.33 -26.27 2.36
C ALA A 104 -12.42 -27.22 1.56
N GLN A 105 -12.91 -28.43 1.28
CA GLN A 105 -12.16 -29.46 0.53
C GLN A 105 -11.86 -29.05 -0.92
N GLU A 106 -12.67 -28.14 -1.47
CA GLU A 106 -12.46 -27.60 -2.80
C GLU A 106 -11.44 -26.45 -2.76
N GLN A 107 -11.55 -25.56 -1.78
CA GLN A 107 -10.64 -24.44 -1.59
C GLN A 107 -9.20 -24.89 -1.32
N GLU A 108 -8.99 -26.03 -0.65
CA GLU A 108 -7.65 -26.64 -0.44
C GLU A 108 -6.90 -26.93 -1.74
N LYS A 109 -7.62 -27.06 -2.87
CA LYS A 109 -7.06 -27.39 -4.19
C LYS A 109 -7.08 -26.20 -5.15
N ARG A 110 -7.34 -25.01 -4.63
CA ARG A 110 -7.49 -23.76 -5.40
C ARG A 110 -6.56 -22.69 -4.85
N PHE A 111 -6.23 -21.72 -5.70
CA PHE A 111 -5.43 -20.58 -5.31
C PHE A 111 -6.15 -19.75 -4.23
N GLY A 112 -5.36 -19.23 -3.28
CA GLY A 112 -5.83 -18.57 -2.06
C GLY A 112 -6.53 -17.24 -2.30
N TYR A 113 -7.10 -16.70 -1.22
CA TYR A 113 -7.80 -15.42 -1.19
C TYR A 113 -6.99 -14.38 -0.40
N ASN A 114 -7.13 -13.10 -0.75
CA ASN A 114 -6.44 -11.98 -0.11
C ASN A 114 -4.91 -12.13 -0.07
N CYS A 115 -4.34 -12.44 -1.23
CA CYS A 115 -2.90 -12.54 -1.36
C CYS A 115 -2.20 -11.24 -0.97
N ASP A 116 -1.09 -11.39 -0.25
CA ASP A 116 -0.25 -10.28 0.17
C ASP A 116 1.19 -10.52 -0.30
N TYR A 117 2.04 -11.10 0.55
CA TYR A 117 3.44 -11.35 0.23
C TYR A 117 3.59 -12.34 -0.92
N ILE A 118 4.46 -12.00 -1.87
CA ILE A 118 4.83 -12.84 -3.01
C ILE A 118 6.37 -12.92 -3.10
N ALA A 119 6.90 -14.13 -3.27
CA ALA A 119 8.31 -14.35 -3.59
C ALA A 119 8.45 -15.25 -4.82
N PHE A 120 9.35 -14.88 -5.72
CA PHE A 120 9.78 -15.75 -6.82
C PHE A 120 11.05 -16.50 -6.41
N MET A 121 11.01 -17.82 -6.52
CA MET A 121 12.11 -18.72 -6.16
C MET A 121 12.62 -19.40 -7.44
N PRO A 122 13.74 -18.93 -8.04
CA PRO A 122 14.27 -19.48 -9.27
C PRO A 122 14.56 -20.98 -9.18
N LEU A 123 14.34 -21.68 -10.29
CA LEU A 123 14.71 -23.08 -10.46
C LEU A 123 15.78 -23.23 -11.56
N PRO A 124 16.76 -24.14 -11.39
CA PRO A 124 17.01 -24.95 -10.20
C PRO A 124 17.47 -24.10 -9.01
N LYS A 125 17.46 -24.68 -7.80
CA LYS A 125 17.88 -23.98 -6.58
C LYS A 125 19.28 -23.34 -6.75
N GLY A 126 19.37 -22.03 -6.49
CA GLY A 126 20.59 -21.25 -6.67
C GLY A 126 20.74 -20.61 -8.05
N SER A 127 19.80 -20.85 -8.97
CA SER A 127 19.70 -20.13 -10.23
C SER A 127 19.44 -18.64 -10.00
N VAL A 128 19.92 -17.83 -10.93
CA VAL A 128 19.63 -16.39 -11.03
C VAL A 128 18.72 -16.07 -12.22
N ASN A 129 18.28 -17.09 -12.96
CA ASN A 129 17.37 -16.92 -14.09
C ASN A 129 15.94 -16.65 -13.60
N SER A 130 15.20 -15.87 -14.39
CA SER A 130 13.80 -15.52 -14.11
C SER A 130 12.79 -16.19 -15.06
N ASP A 131 13.25 -17.11 -15.91
CA ASP A 131 12.43 -17.81 -16.89
C ASP A 131 11.67 -19.01 -16.32
N HIS A 132 12.13 -19.55 -15.19
CA HIS A 132 11.52 -20.70 -14.54
C HIS A 132 11.72 -20.65 -13.02
N GLY A 133 10.62 -20.75 -12.26
CA GLY A 133 10.67 -20.71 -10.80
C GLY A 133 9.32 -21.00 -10.15
N LEU A 134 9.31 -20.99 -8.82
CA LEU A 134 8.10 -21.11 -8.00
C LEU A 134 7.66 -19.73 -7.53
N LEU A 135 6.36 -19.48 -7.51
CA LEU A 135 5.77 -18.36 -6.80
C LEU A 135 5.26 -18.84 -5.43
N CYS A 136 5.83 -18.29 -4.37
CA CYS A 136 5.33 -18.49 -3.01
C CYS A 136 4.45 -17.29 -2.65
N VAL A 137 3.16 -17.55 -2.42
CA VAL A 137 2.15 -16.51 -2.17
C VAL A 137 1.44 -16.82 -0.86
N ASN A 138 1.33 -15.82 0.01
CA ASN A 138 0.54 -15.91 1.24
C ASN A 138 -0.95 -15.73 0.98
#